data_AF-A0A962R1M2-F1
#
_entry.id   AF-A0A962R1M2-F1
#
_cell.length_a   1.000
_cell.length_b   1.000
_cell.length_c   1.000
_cell.angle_alpha   90.00
_cell.angle_beta   90.00
_cell.angle_gamma   90.00
#
_symmetry.space_group_name_H-M   'P 1'
#
loop_
_entity.id
_entity.type
_entity.pdbx_description
1 polymer ?
#
loop_
_entity_poly.entity_id
_entity_poly.type
_entity_poly.pdbx_seq_one_letter_code
_entity_poly.pdbx_strand_id
1 'polypeptide(L)' 'LHLATDWEDYAQQMMTVLSATAGLVNAHGEGQFAPRPEHRPLTKFEVRGERLGHGVWDLVFRRG' A
#
# COMPACT_ATOMS: atom_id res chain seq x y z
N LEU A 1 -2.34 -6.23 9.64
CA LEU A 1 -2.64 -4.81 9.37
C LEU A 1 -2.57 -4.60 7.87
N HIS A 2 -3.69 -4.20 7.26
CA HIS A 2 -3.76 -3.88 5.84
C HIS A 2 -4.26 -2.45 5.71
N LEU A 3 -3.47 -1.59 5.05
CA LEU A 3 -3.79 -0.20 4.79
C LEU A 3 -3.67 0.08 3.30
N ALA A 4 -4.39 1.08 2.81
CA ALA A 4 -4.27 1.53 1.43
C ALA A 4 -4.43 3.06 1.35
N THR A 5 -3.71 3.68 0.42
CA THR A 5 -3.84 5.12 0.11
C THR A 5 -3.63 5.37 -1.38
N ASP A 6 -4.24 6.43 -1.89
CA ASP A 6 -4.10 6.95 -3.27
C ASP A 6 -3.12 8.14 -3.35
N TRP A 7 -2.40 8.44 -2.27
CA TRP A 7 -1.38 9.50 -2.20
C TRP A 7 0.01 8.91 -1.93
N GLU A 8 0.90 9.03 -2.91
CA GLU A 8 2.25 8.46 -2.88
C GLU A 8 3.08 8.92 -1.66
N ASP A 9 3.16 10.23 -1.40
CA ASP A 9 3.94 10.75 -0.27
C ASP A 9 3.45 10.18 1.06
N TYR A 10 2.13 10.02 1.18
CA TYR A 10 1.54 9.42 2.38
C TYR A 10 1.86 7.93 2.45
N ALA A 11 1.83 7.20 1.33
CA ALA A 11 2.22 5.80 1.27
C ALA A 11 3.68 5.59 1.72
N GLN A 12 4.60 6.46 1.32
CA GLN A 12 6.01 6.43 1.75
C GLN A 12 6.16 6.72 3.25
N GLN A 13 5.40 7.68 3.77
CA GLN A 13 5.39 7.97 5.20
C GLN A 13 4.80 6.81 6.03
N MET A 14 3.73 6.17 5.55
CA MET A 14 3.17 4.96 6.14
C MET A 14 4.21 3.83 6.17
N MET A 15 4.92 3.59 5.06
CA MET A 15 5.98 2.57 4.99
C MET A 15 7.08 2.83 6.02
N THR A 16 7.49 4.09 6.18
CA THR A 16 8.52 4.50 7.14
C THR A 16 8.09 4.23 8.58
N VAL A 17 6.88 4.65 8.95
CA VAL A 17 6.34 4.45 10.31
C VAL A 17 6.16 2.97 10.63
N LEU A 18 5.56 2.21 9.72
CA LEU A 18 5.26 0.79 9.96
C LEU A 18 6.54 -0.06 10.03
N SER A 19 7.53 0.23 9.20
CA SER A 19 8.82 -0.48 9.22
C SER A 19 9.63 -0.19 10.49
N ALA A 20 9.46 0.99 11.09
CA ALA A 20 10.08 1.34 12.38
C ALA A 20 9.30 0.84 13.61
N THR A 21 8.09 0.30 13.43
CA THR A 21 7.22 -0.12 14.53
C THR A 21 7.61 -1.52 15.02
N ALA A 22 8.03 -1.62 16.28
CA ALA A 22 8.39 -2.90 16.89
C ALA A 22 7.21 -3.90 16.87
N GLY A 23 7.49 -5.14 16.47
CA GLY A 23 6.48 -6.21 16.38
C GLY A 23 5.63 -6.17 15.12
N LEU A 24 5.91 -5.28 14.16
CA LEU A 24 5.36 -5.34 12.81
C LEU A 24 6.42 -5.79 11.82
N VAL A 25 6.03 -6.68 10.92
CA VAL A 25 6.87 -7.18 9.82
C VAL A 25 6.11 -7.01 8.51
N ASN A 26 6.73 -6.37 7.53
CA ASN A 26 6.14 -6.25 6.20
C ASN A 26 5.99 -7.64 5.58
N ALA A 27 4.77 -7.98 5.16
CA ALA A 27 4.44 -9.30 4.61
C ALA A 27 5.04 -9.53 3.21
N HIS A 28 5.39 -8.47 2.49
CA HIS A 28 5.93 -8.54 1.12
C HIS A 28 7.42 -8.23 1.04
N GLY A 29 8.09 -8.03 2.17
CA GLY A 29 9.50 -7.67 2.24
C GLY A 29 9.71 -6.18 2.58
N GLU A 30 10.91 -5.84 3.03
CA GLU A 30 11.24 -4.49 3.47
C GLU A 30 11.04 -3.46 2.35
N GLY A 31 10.34 -2.37 2.66
CA GLY A 31 10.04 -1.30 1.71
C GLY A 31 9.08 -1.67 0.57
N GLN A 32 8.53 -2.90 0.53
CA GLN A 32 7.67 -3.34 -0.55
C GLN A 32 6.19 -3.02 -0.29
N PHE A 33 5.52 -2.48 -1.31
CA PHE A 33 4.06 -2.37 -1.33
C PHE A 33 3.44 -3.69 -1.75
N ALA A 34 2.26 -3.99 -1.23
CA ALA A 34 1.53 -5.17 -1.61
C ALA A 34 1.00 -5.01 -3.04
N PRO A 35 1.04 -6.08 -3.86
CA PRO A 35 0.42 -6.04 -5.17
C PRO A 35 -1.09 -5.86 -5.02
N ARG A 36 -1.70 -5.17 -5.99
CA ARG A 36 -3.16 -5.11 -6.10
C ARG A 36 -3.73 -6.54 -6.12
N PRO A 37 -4.68 -6.89 -5.23
CA PRO A 37 -5.30 -8.20 -5.26
C PRO A 37 -6.05 -8.40 -6.59
N GLU A 38 -5.87 -9.56 -7.24
CA GLU A 38 -6.53 -9.87 -8.52
C GLU A 38 -8.06 -9.83 -8.43
N HIS A 39 -8.62 -10.09 -7.26
CA HIS A 39 -10.05 -10.10 -7.02
C HIS A 39 -10.65 -8.70 -6.76
N ARG A 40 -9.84 -7.63 -6.68
CA ARG A 40 -10.33 -6.26 -6.45
C ARG A 40 -10.83 -5.65 -7.77
N PRO A 41 -12.15 -5.48 -7.97
CA PRO A 41 -12.68 -4.91 -9.20
C PRO A 41 -12.10 -3.50 -9.42
N LEU A 42 -11.69 -3.18 -10.65
CA LEU A 42 -11.30 -1.81 -10.98
C LEU A 42 -12.52 -0.91 -10.94
N THR A 43 -12.48 0.09 -10.06
CA THR A 43 -13.50 1.13 -10.04
C THR A 43 -13.20 2.18 -11.11
N LYS A 44 -14.24 2.91 -11.53
CA LYS A 44 -14.13 4.01 -12.51
C LYS A 44 -13.18 5.14 -12.03
N PHE A 45 -13.06 5.30 -10.71
CA PHE A 45 -12.16 6.28 -10.09
C PHE A 45 -10.69 5.84 -10.20
N GLU A 46 -10.40 4.56 -9.97
CA GLU A 46 -9.05 3.99 -10.14
C GLU A 46 -8.59 4.04 -11.60
N VAL A 47 -9.47 3.74 -12.57
CA VAL A 47 -9.15 3.88 -14.01
C VAL A 47 -8.76 5.31 -14.36
N ARG A 48 -9.47 6.29 -13.79
CA ARG A 48 -9.17 7.71 -14.00
C ARG A 48 -7.90 8.14 -13.28
N GLY A 49 -7.65 7.61 -12.08
CA GLY A 49 -6.43 7.81 -11.31
C GLY A 49 -5.20 7.27 -12.02
N GLU A 50 -5.22 6.02 -12.49
CA GLU A 50 -4.13 5.39 -13.23
C GLU A 50 -3.76 6.20 -14.49
N ARG A 51 -4.77 6.71 -15.22
CA ARG A 51 -4.55 7.58 -16.39
C ARG A 51 -3.87 8.91 -16.06
N LEU A 52 -3.95 9.35 -14.81
CA LEU A 52 -3.34 10.57 -14.28
C LEU A 52 -2.04 10.29 -13.50
N GLY A 53 -1.60 9.03 -13.42
CA GLY A 53 -0.43 8.61 -12.64
C GLY A 53 -0.71 8.43 -11.14
N HIS A 54 -1.97 8.46 -10.71
CA HIS A 54 -2.37 8.19 -9.35
C HIS A 54 -2.57 6.68 -9.16
N GLY A 55 -1.57 6.01 -8.58
CA GLY A 55 -1.66 4.63 -8.13
C GLY A 55 -2.51 4.50 -6.86
N VAL A 56 -2.74 3.25 -6.45
CA VAL A 56 -3.18 2.92 -5.09
C VAL A 56 -2.08 2.07 -4.48
N TRP A 57 -1.58 2.47 -3.32
CA TRP A 57 -0.53 1.77 -2.60
C TRP A 57 -1.15 0.99 -1.45
N ASP A 58 -1.10 -0.34 -1.55
CA ASP A 58 -1.49 -1.25 -0.49
C ASP A 58 -0.27 -1.57 0.39
N LEU A 59 -0.43 -1.58 1.71
CA LEU A 59 0.60 -1.98 2.68
C LEU A 59 0.03 -3.12 3.55
N VAL A 60 0.75 -4.24 3.61
CA VAL A 60 0.35 -5.41 4.42
C VAL A 60 1.46 -5.74 5.40
N PHE A 61 1.18 -5.56 6.69
CA PHE A 61 2.07 -5.90 7.80
C PHE A 61 1.41 -6.97 8.66
N ARG A 62 2.21 -7.93 9.13
CA ARG A 62 1.79 -8.94 10.12
C ARG A 62 2.49 -8.69 11.44
N ARG A 63 1.90 -9.23 12.52
CA ARG A 63 2.58 -9.26 13.81
C ARG A 63 3.78 -10.21 13.71
N GLY A 64 4.95 -9.72 14.11
CA GLY A 64 6.20 -10.46 14.23
C GLY A 64 6.27 -11.27 15.51
#